data_AF-A0A0Q3JDY9-F1
#
_entry.id   AF-A0A0Q3JDY9-F1
#
_cell.length_a   1.000
_cell.length_b   1.000
_cell.length_c   1.000
_cell.angle_alpha   90.00
_cell.angle_beta   90.00
_cell.angle_gamma   90.00
#
_symmetry.space_group_name_H-M   'P 1'
#
loop_
_entity.id
_entity.type
_entity.pdbx_description
1 polymer ?
#
loop_
_entity_poly.entity_id
_entity_poly.type
_entity_poly.pdbx_seq_one_letter_code
_entity_poly.pdbx_strand_id
1 'polypeptide(L)'
;MYFCCIGLIRVIPSKLGMASSDLDPMPKKKMPATVEEGDEFPKCWCGDLCKAKTADDPFSYTKGRRFFMCANYAHDPAPKRNVYEQPPSPPPLCSYYEWIDHEQPAWAKYDIKYDHKVVWENFHAATRREEAAEKMKRWQEEQRQKKEEKEREEKELCEAEREREEEREGVTCAGRRCRW
;
A
#
# COMPACT_ATOMS: atom_id res chain seq x y z
N MET A 1 -32.61 10.24 75.22
CA MET A 1 -32.07 9.39 74.14
C MET A 1 -31.46 10.31 73.09
N TYR A 2 -30.22 9.98 72.71
CA TYR A 2 -29.21 10.87 72.15
C TYR A 2 -29.48 11.33 70.72
N PHE A 3 -29.20 12.62 70.48
CA PHE A 3 -28.98 13.18 69.14
C PHE A 3 -27.86 12.42 68.43
N CYS A 4 -28.10 11.90 67.22
CA CYS A 4 -27.06 11.40 66.36
C CYS A 4 -26.99 12.26 65.09
N CYS A 5 -26.10 13.26 65.14
CA CYS A 5 -25.60 13.98 63.98
C CYS A 5 -24.65 13.04 63.22
N ILE A 6 -24.96 12.67 61.98
CA ILE A 6 -23.92 12.29 61.00
C ILE A 6 -24.28 12.94 59.67
N GLY A 7 -23.38 13.82 59.24
CA GLY A 7 -23.58 14.78 58.18
C GLY A 7 -23.51 14.19 56.77
N LEU A 8 -24.22 14.90 55.88
CA LEU A 8 -24.04 14.86 54.43
C LEU A 8 -22.60 15.26 54.08
N ILE A 9 -21.73 14.28 53.88
CA ILE A 9 -20.44 14.49 53.21
C ILE A 9 -20.75 14.72 51.74
N ARG A 10 -20.79 15.99 51.34
CA ARG A 10 -20.61 16.39 49.93
C ARG A 10 -19.22 15.91 49.51
N VAL A 11 -19.17 14.82 48.75
CA VAL A 11 -17.97 14.44 48.02
C VAL A 11 -17.78 15.50 46.94
N ILE A 12 -16.86 16.43 47.18
CA ILE A 12 -16.31 17.31 46.16
C ILE A 12 -15.44 16.39 45.28
N PRO A 13 -15.77 16.17 43.98
CA PRO A 13 -14.82 15.51 43.10
C PRO A 13 -13.63 16.44 42.93
N SER A 14 -12.52 16.05 43.54
CA SER A 14 -11.21 16.65 43.35
C SER A 14 -10.83 16.59 41.87
N LYS A 15 -10.71 17.78 41.31
CA LYS A 15 -10.08 18.08 40.03
C LYS A 15 -8.70 17.42 39.91
N LEU A 16 -8.37 17.10 38.64
CA LEU A 16 -7.07 16.71 38.08
C LEU A 16 -6.60 15.26 38.27
N GLY A 17 -7.09 14.42 37.35
CA GLY A 17 -6.27 13.43 36.67
C GLY A 17 -6.58 13.50 35.18
N MET A 18 -5.97 14.46 34.46
CA MET A 18 -6.05 14.51 32.99
C MET A 18 -5.20 13.36 32.43
N ALA A 19 -5.79 12.17 32.40
CA ALA A 19 -5.32 11.12 31.51
C ALA A 19 -5.55 11.65 30.08
N SER A 20 -4.46 12.06 29.43
CA SER A 20 -4.40 12.50 28.04
C SER A 20 -5.23 11.57 27.15
N SER A 21 -6.25 12.14 26.51
CA SER A 21 -7.27 11.42 25.73
C SER A 21 -6.81 10.94 24.34
N ASP A 22 -5.52 10.93 24.04
CA ASP A 22 -5.06 10.68 22.66
C ASP A 22 -4.46 9.26 22.52
N LEU A 23 -5.34 8.27 22.38
CA LEU A 23 -4.99 6.89 21.99
C LEU A 23 -4.54 6.78 20.51
N ASP A 24 -4.59 7.88 19.76
CA ASP A 24 -4.20 7.91 18.36
C ASP A 24 -2.67 7.90 18.22
N PRO A 25 -2.08 6.97 17.46
CA PRO A 25 -0.65 6.94 17.25
C PRO A 25 -0.22 8.19 16.47
N MET A 26 0.90 8.76 16.90
CA MET A 26 1.52 9.92 16.26
C MET A 26 1.69 9.69 14.75
N PRO A 27 1.17 10.60 13.90
CA PRO A 27 1.37 10.55 12.46
C PRO A 27 2.86 10.55 12.09
N LYS A 28 3.23 9.69 11.14
CA LYS A 28 4.61 9.62 10.63
C LYS A 28 4.84 10.70 9.60
N LYS A 29 3.86 10.90 8.72
CA LYS A 29 3.90 11.95 7.70
C LYS A 29 3.08 13.13 8.18
N LYS A 30 3.73 14.30 8.17
CA LYS A 30 3.12 15.54 8.62
C LYS A 30 3.60 16.71 7.77
N MET A 31 2.67 17.59 7.42
CA MET A 31 2.93 18.80 6.66
C MET A 31 2.64 20.03 7.53
N PRO A 32 3.25 21.20 7.28
CA PRO A 32 2.86 22.44 7.94
C PRO A 32 1.36 22.69 7.74
N ALA A 33 0.65 22.95 8.83
CA ALA A 33 -0.77 23.32 8.77
C ALA A 33 -0.90 24.84 8.63
N THR A 34 -1.86 25.28 7.83
CA THR A 34 -2.40 26.63 7.94
C THR A 34 -3.35 26.64 9.13
N VAL A 35 -3.07 27.51 10.08
CA VAL A 35 -3.89 27.75 11.27
C VAL A 35 -4.63 29.05 11.03
N GLU A 36 -5.90 29.11 11.43
CA GLU A 36 -6.69 30.34 11.29
C GLU A 36 -6.18 31.38 12.29
N GLU A 37 -6.30 32.67 11.96
CA GLU A 37 -5.66 33.80 12.66
C GLU A 37 -6.19 34.08 14.09
N GLY A 38 -6.86 33.11 14.72
CA GLY A 38 -7.41 33.19 16.07
C GLY A 38 -7.16 31.96 16.96
N ASP A 39 -6.44 30.94 16.49
CA ASP A 39 -6.14 29.77 17.32
C ASP A 39 -4.98 30.08 18.28
N GLU A 40 -5.23 29.95 19.58
CA GLU A 40 -4.21 30.11 20.60
C GLU A 40 -3.23 28.93 20.55
N PHE A 41 -1.99 29.19 20.15
CA PHE A 41 -0.94 28.17 20.15
C PHE A 41 -0.59 27.76 21.59
N PRO A 42 -0.76 26.49 21.98
CA PRO A 42 -0.41 26.04 23.32
C PRO A 42 1.11 26.13 23.53
N LYS A 43 1.51 26.49 24.76
CA LYS A 43 2.91 26.41 25.18
C LYS A 43 3.22 24.98 25.59
N CYS A 44 4.27 24.41 25.00
CA CYS A 44 4.75 23.08 25.39
C CYS A 44 5.43 23.12 26.77
N TRP A 45 5.82 21.95 27.29
CA TRP A 45 6.60 21.85 28.54
C TRP A 45 7.97 22.52 28.49
N CYS A 46 8.49 22.85 27.30
CA CYS A 46 9.73 23.62 27.13
C CYS A 46 9.53 25.14 27.26
N GLY A 47 8.28 25.62 27.32
CA GLY A 47 7.94 27.04 27.36
C GLY A 47 7.84 27.72 25.99
N ASP A 48 8.29 27.07 24.92
CA ASP A 48 8.16 27.53 23.54
C ASP A 48 6.74 27.31 22.97
N LEU A 49 6.37 28.15 22.00
CA LEU A 49 5.11 28.00 21.25
C LEU A 49 5.17 26.75 20.34
N CYS A 50 4.08 25.98 20.35
CA CYS A 50 3.96 24.82 19.48
C CYS A 50 3.79 25.21 18.01
N LYS A 51 4.12 24.28 17.12
CA LYS A 51 3.88 24.39 15.68
C LYS A 51 2.66 23.57 15.32
N ALA A 52 1.81 24.10 14.44
CA ALA A 52 0.72 23.32 13.90
C ALA A 52 1.18 22.50 12.68
N LYS A 53 0.70 21.26 12.63
CA LYS A 53 0.93 20.31 11.55
C LYS A 53 -0.36 19.61 11.18
N THR A 54 -0.45 19.19 9.93
CA THR A 54 -1.52 18.33 9.43
C THR A 54 -0.96 16.94 9.19
N ALA A 55 -1.68 15.92 9.63
CA ALA A 55 -1.34 14.53 9.36
C ALA A 55 -1.57 14.20 7.87
N ASP A 56 -0.54 13.68 7.21
CA ASP A 56 -0.53 13.38 5.77
C ASP A 56 -0.30 11.89 5.48
N ASP A 57 -0.64 11.02 6.43
CA ASP A 57 -0.51 9.57 6.24
C ASP A 57 -1.60 9.06 5.28
N PRO A 58 -1.26 8.49 4.10
CA PRO A 58 -2.21 8.26 3.00
C PRO A 58 -3.41 7.36 3.32
N PHE A 59 -3.26 6.44 4.26
CA PHE A 59 -4.28 5.45 4.65
C PHE A 59 -4.63 5.51 6.14
N SER A 60 -4.20 6.55 6.85
CA SER A 60 -4.49 6.70 8.28
C SER A 60 -5.86 7.36 8.49
N TYR A 61 -6.57 6.94 9.53
CA TYR A 61 -7.77 7.63 10.01
C TYR A 61 -7.46 9.04 10.56
N THR A 62 -6.17 9.34 10.78
CA THR A 62 -5.73 10.68 11.16
C THR A 62 -5.51 11.63 9.98
N LYS A 63 -5.58 11.15 8.71
CA LYS A 63 -5.30 11.96 7.52
C LYS A 63 -6.15 13.24 7.49
N GLY A 64 -5.50 14.38 7.31
CA GLY A 64 -6.15 15.69 7.22
C GLY A 64 -6.50 16.33 8.56
N ARG A 65 -6.32 15.65 9.70
CA ARG A 65 -6.48 16.27 11.02
C ARG A 65 -5.29 17.15 11.34
N ARG A 66 -5.54 18.31 11.93
CA ARG A 66 -4.49 19.23 12.41
C ARG A 66 -4.18 18.95 13.87
N PHE A 67 -2.92 19.12 14.24
CA PHE A 67 -2.41 18.96 15.60
C PHE A 67 -1.30 19.95 15.89
N PHE A 68 -1.18 20.35 17.15
CA PHE A 68 -0.03 21.06 17.67
C PHE A 68 1.06 20.07 18.06
N MET A 69 2.31 20.44 17.77
CA MET A 69 3.48 19.69 18.23
C MET A 69 4.61 20.63 18.62
N CYS A 70 5.43 20.20 19.58
CA CYS A 70 6.62 20.96 19.95
C CYS A 70 7.60 21.09 18.77
N ALA A 71 8.30 22.23 18.68
CA ALA A 71 9.36 22.45 17.71
C ALA A 71 10.58 21.54 17.89
N ASN A 72 10.83 21.08 19.13
CA ASN A 72 11.89 20.17 19.52
C ASN A 72 11.32 18.79 19.86
N TYR A 73 10.51 18.23 18.95
CA TYR A 73 9.82 16.96 19.20
C TYR A 73 10.80 15.78 19.24
N ALA A 74 10.69 14.94 20.28
CA ALA A 74 11.64 13.86 20.56
C ALA A 74 11.82 12.85 19.42
N HIS A 75 10.80 12.65 18.60
CA HIS A 75 10.82 11.69 17.49
C HIS A 75 11.03 12.34 16.12
N ASP A 76 11.24 13.66 16.07
CA ASP A 76 11.65 14.30 14.82
C ASP A 76 13.13 14.05 14.57
N PRO A 77 13.52 13.67 13.34
CA PRO A 77 14.92 13.52 13.01
C PRO A 77 15.60 14.87 13.17
N ALA A 78 16.70 14.89 13.94
CA ALA A 78 17.48 16.10 14.12
C ALA A 78 17.88 16.64 12.73
N PRO A 79 17.75 17.96 12.48
CA PRO A 79 18.24 18.54 11.24
C PRO A 79 19.73 18.21 11.11
N LYS A 80 20.15 17.79 9.92
CA LYS A 80 21.56 17.55 9.62
C LYS A 80 22.31 18.88 9.68
N ARG A 81 22.81 19.23 10.85
CA ARG A 81 23.70 20.39 11.07
C ARG A 81 25.15 19.93 10.92
N ASN A 82 26.04 20.84 10.53
CA ASN A 82 27.46 20.53 10.60
C ASN A 82 27.86 20.31 12.08
N VAL A 83 28.92 19.54 12.32
CA VAL A 83 29.36 19.19 13.69
C VAL A 83 29.76 20.44 14.49
N TYR A 84 30.11 21.53 13.80
CA TYR A 84 30.61 22.77 14.41
C TYR A 84 29.50 23.76 14.82
N GLU A 85 28.29 23.68 14.27
CA GLU A 85 27.11 24.50 14.63
C GLU A 85 26.22 23.81 15.67
N GLN A 86 26.57 22.58 16.06
CA GLN A 86 25.79 21.86 17.05
C GLN A 86 26.14 22.38 18.45
N PRO A 87 25.16 22.90 19.22
CA PRO A 87 25.43 23.34 20.58
C PRO A 87 25.94 22.16 21.43
N PRO A 88 26.82 22.41 22.42
CA PRO A 88 27.47 21.37 23.22
C PRO A 88 26.49 20.52 24.04
N SER A 89 25.28 21.02 24.29
CA SER A 89 24.15 20.25 24.80
C SER A 89 22.94 20.40 23.87
N PRO A 90 22.32 19.29 23.42
CA PRO A 90 21.06 19.39 22.70
C PRO A 90 19.96 19.93 23.63
N PRO A 91 19.04 20.77 23.14
CA PRO A 91 17.90 21.22 23.94
C PRO A 91 17.07 20.02 24.41
N PRO A 92 16.46 20.08 25.61
CA PRO A 92 15.67 18.98 26.14
C PRO A 92 14.55 18.63 25.17
N LEU A 93 14.51 17.36 24.74
CA LEU A 93 13.50 16.86 23.81
C LEU A 93 12.13 16.89 24.48
N CYS A 94 11.12 17.40 23.76
CA CYS A 94 9.74 17.47 24.21
C CYS A 94 8.90 16.43 23.48
N SER A 95 8.01 15.74 24.17
CA SER A 95 7.04 14.82 23.54
C SER A 95 5.62 15.38 23.51
N TYR A 96 5.45 16.69 23.75
CA TYR A 96 4.14 17.32 23.73
C TYR A 96 3.57 17.38 22.30
N TYR A 97 2.35 16.88 22.17
CA TYR A 97 1.47 17.07 21.03
C TYR A 97 0.02 17.07 21.49
N GLU A 98 -0.85 17.70 20.71
CA GLU A 98 -2.29 17.78 21.01
C GLU A 98 -3.08 17.93 19.70
N TRP A 99 -4.16 17.17 19.55
CA TRP A 99 -5.03 17.29 18.38
C TRP A 99 -5.87 18.57 18.43
N ILE A 100 -5.95 19.29 17.31
CA ILE A 100 -6.87 20.41 17.11
C ILE A 100 -8.21 19.85 16.64
N ASP A 101 -8.15 19.04 15.58
CA ASP A 101 -9.33 18.42 15.00
C ASP A 101 -9.42 16.98 15.54
N HIS A 102 -10.51 16.66 16.24
CA HIS A 102 -10.81 15.28 16.67
C HIS A 102 -11.53 14.48 15.58
N GLU A 103 -12.14 15.17 14.61
CA GLU A 103 -12.83 14.54 13.49
C GLU A 103 -12.01 14.61 12.21
N GLN A 104 -11.99 13.50 11.48
CA GLN A 104 -11.35 13.45 10.18
C GLN A 104 -12.19 14.21 9.13
N PRO A 105 -11.61 15.13 8.35
CA PRO A 105 -12.36 15.90 7.36
C PRO A 105 -12.89 15.01 6.23
N ALA A 106 -14.02 15.41 5.64
CA ALA A 106 -14.73 14.61 4.65
C ALA A 106 -13.89 14.30 3.40
N TRP A 107 -13.08 15.26 2.93
CA TRP A 107 -12.18 15.06 1.79
C TRP A 107 -11.15 13.96 2.08
N ALA A 108 -10.61 13.89 3.29
CA ALA A 108 -9.62 12.88 3.63
C ALA A 108 -10.23 11.48 3.69
N LYS A 109 -11.48 11.35 4.17
CA LYS A 109 -12.24 10.09 4.11
C LYS A 109 -12.48 9.65 2.66
N TYR A 110 -12.82 10.59 1.78
CA TYR A 110 -13.02 10.34 0.35
C TYR A 110 -11.71 9.87 -0.32
N ASP A 111 -10.61 10.57 -0.09
CA ASP A 111 -9.31 10.23 -0.66
C ASP A 111 -8.86 8.83 -0.25
N ILE A 112 -8.94 8.49 1.05
CA ILE A 112 -8.58 7.14 1.52
C ILE A 112 -9.40 6.08 0.81
N LYS A 113 -10.71 6.31 0.65
CA LYS A 113 -11.61 5.38 -0.03
C LYS A 113 -11.27 5.25 -1.52
N TYR A 114 -10.97 6.36 -2.17
CA TYR A 114 -10.58 6.39 -3.58
C TYR A 114 -9.24 5.67 -3.81
N ASP A 115 -8.22 6.03 -3.04
CA ASP A 115 -6.88 5.44 -3.12
C ASP A 115 -6.94 3.93 -2.87
N HIS A 116 -7.70 3.48 -1.86
CA HIS A 116 -7.89 2.05 -1.59
C HIS A 116 -8.53 1.33 -2.79
N LYS A 117 -9.54 1.95 -3.42
CA LYS A 117 -10.19 1.38 -4.62
C LYS A 117 -9.20 1.27 -5.79
N VAL A 118 -8.43 2.33 -6.07
CA VAL A 118 -7.46 2.34 -7.17
C VAL A 118 -6.36 1.30 -6.95
N VAL A 119 -5.80 1.23 -5.73
CA VAL A 119 -4.78 0.23 -5.38
C VAL A 119 -5.32 -1.19 -5.57
N TRP A 120 -6.55 -1.46 -5.11
CA TRP A 120 -7.21 -2.74 -5.26
C TRP A 120 -7.44 -3.12 -6.74
N GLU A 121 -7.98 -2.19 -7.54
CA GLU A 121 -8.22 -2.42 -8.97
C GLU A 121 -6.93 -2.68 -9.73
N ASN A 122 -5.86 -1.93 -9.43
CA ASN A 122 -4.54 -2.11 -10.03
C ASN A 122 -3.93 -3.46 -9.68
N PHE A 123 -4.02 -3.88 -8.42
CA PHE A 123 -3.53 -5.19 -7.97
C PHE A 123 -4.20 -6.32 -8.75
N HIS A 124 -5.53 -6.31 -8.84
CA HIS A 124 -6.25 -7.33 -9.60
C HIS A 124 -6.07 -7.22 -11.12
N ALA A 125 -5.82 -6.02 -11.65
CA ALA A 125 -5.49 -5.83 -13.06
C ALA A 125 -4.15 -6.48 -13.42
N ALA A 126 -3.16 -6.44 -12.53
CA ALA A 126 -1.89 -7.13 -12.75
C ALA A 126 -2.09 -8.64 -12.89
N THR A 127 -2.83 -9.26 -11.97
CA THR A 127 -3.17 -10.70 -12.03
C THR A 127 -3.87 -11.06 -13.34
N ARG A 128 -4.87 -10.26 -13.79
CA ARG A 128 -5.54 -10.51 -15.07
C ARG A 128 -4.61 -10.43 -16.28
N ARG A 129 -3.61 -9.53 -16.25
CA ARG A 129 -2.62 -9.43 -17.33
C ARG A 129 -1.70 -10.64 -17.38
N GLU A 130 -1.28 -11.14 -16.21
CA GLU A 130 -0.47 -12.36 -16.11
C GLU A 130 -1.22 -13.57 -16.63
N GLU A 131 -2.45 -13.80 -16.18
CA GLU A 131 -3.31 -14.88 -16.67
C GLU A 131 -3.56 -14.79 -18.19
N ALA A 132 -3.81 -13.59 -18.71
CA ALA A 132 -3.98 -13.38 -20.14
C ALA A 132 -2.69 -13.68 -20.93
N ALA A 133 -1.53 -13.29 -20.40
CA ALA A 133 -0.23 -13.59 -21.01
C ALA A 133 0.06 -15.10 -20.99
N GLU A 134 -0.27 -15.81 -19.91
CA GLU A 134 -0.14 -17.27 -19.84
C GLU A 134 -1.08 -17.98 -20.81
N LYS A 135 -2.35 -17.54 -20.91
CA LYS A 135 -3.29 -18.07 -21.91
C LYS A 135 -2.80 -17.83 -23.32
N MET A 136 -2.25 -16.65 -23.61
CA MET A 136 -1.70 -16.33 -24.92
C MET A 136 -0.49 -17.21 -25.25
N LYS A 137 0.44 -17.40 -24.30
CA LYS A 137 1.58 -18.31 -24.47
C LYS A 137 1.13 -19.75 -24.72
N ARG A 138 0.14 -20.23 -23.95
CA ARG A 138 -0.43 -21.57 -24.14
C ARG A 138 -1.06 -21.73 -25.52
N TRP A 139 -1.82 -20.73 -25.97
CA TRP A 139 -2.41 -20.74 -27.31
C TRP A 139 -1.33 -20.76 -28.40
N GLN A 140 -0.28 -19.94 -28.28
CA GLN A 140 0.84 -19.94 -29.24
C GLN A 140 1.56 -21.29 -29.29
N GLU A 141 1.79 -21.90 -28.13
CA GLU A 141 2.38 -23.24 -28.02
C GLU A 141 1.51 -24.29 -28.70
N GLU A 142 0.20 -24.28 -28.44
CA GLU A 142 -0.75 -25.19 -29.08
C GLU A 142 -0.81 -25.01 -30.60
N GLN A 143 -0.76 -23.76 -31.10
CA GLN A 143 -0.68 -23.50 -32.54
C GLN A 143 0.62 -24.04 -33.14
N ARG A 144 1.75 -23.91 -32.42
CA ARG A 144 3.04 -24.45 -32.88
C ARG A 144 3.00 -25.98 -32.93
N GLN A 145 2.47 -26.63 -31.89
CA GLN A 145 2.32 -28.08 -31.83
C GLN A 145 1.42 -28.60 -32.96
N LYS A 146 0.26 -27.96 -33.20
CA LYS A 146 -0.63 -28.30 -34.31
C LYS A 146 0.03 -28.17 -35.67
N LYS A 147 0.87 -27.15 -35.87
CA LYS A 147 1.61 -26.97 -37.13
C LYS A 147 2.66 -28.07 -37.31
N GLU A 148 3.43 -28.37 -36.27
CA GLU A 148 4.45 -29.44 -36.30
C GLU A 148 3.83 -30.83 -36.48
N GLU A 149 2.69 -31.09 -35.86
CA GLU A 149 1.93 -32.33 -36.03
C GLU A 149 1.44 -32.49 -37.48
N LYS A 150 0.82 -31.45 -38.03
CA LYS A 150 0.40 -31.45 -39.44
C LYS A 150 1.57 -31.66 -40.40
N GLU A 151 2.72 -31.05 -40.13
CA GLU A 151 3.93 -31.25 -40.95
C GLU A 151 4.48 -32.68 -40.83
N ARG A 152 4.39 -33.32 -39.65
CA ARG A 152 4.73 -34.74 -39.48
C ARG A 152 3.78 -35.65 -40.24
N GLU A 153 2.48 -35.44 -40.11
CA GLU A 153 1.46 -36.20 -40.86
C GLU A 153 1.66 -36.07 -42.38
N GLU A 154 1.95 -34.86 -42.87
CA GLU A 154 2.21 -34.63 -44.30
C GLU A 154 3.47 -35.36 -44.78
N LYS A 155 4.54 -35.39 -43.98
CA LYS A 155 5.76 -36.16 -44.29
C LYS A 155 5.48 -37.65 -44.32
N GLU A 156 4.75 -38.18 -43.34
CA GLU A 156 4.36 -39.61 -43.30
C GLU A 156 3.50 -39.99 -44.51
N LEU A 157 2.56 -39.12 -44.91
CA LEU A 157 1.75 -39.31 -46.11
C LEU A 157 2.60 -39.30 -47.38
N CYS A 158 3.56 -38.38 -47.50
CA CYS A 158 4.47 -38.29 -48.64
C CYS A 158 5.39 -39.51 -48.72
N GLU A 159 5.91 -39.99 -47.59
CA GLU A 159 6.73 -41.21 -47.53
C GLU A 159 5.93 -42.46 -47.90
N ALA A 160 4.70 -42.59 -47.39
CA ALA A 160 3.81 -43.71 -47.72
C ALA A 160 3.31 -43.67 -49.18
N GLU A 161 3.25 -42.49 -49.81
CA GLU A 161 2.97 -42.37 -51.24
C GLU A 161 4.18 -42.80 -52.08
N ARG A 162 5.39 -42.38 -51.68
CA ARG A 162 6.64 -42.79 -52.32
C ARG A 162 6.82 -44.31 -52.27
N GLU A 163 6.60 -44.93 -51.12
CA GLU A 163 6.65 -46.40 -50.98
C GLU A 163 5.64 -47.11 -51.90
N ARG A 164 4.41 -46.60 -51.98
CA ARG A 164 3.38 -47.12 -52.91
C ARG A 164 3.73 -46.93 -54.39
N GLU A 165 4.46 -45.87 -54.74
CA GLU A 165 4.97 -45.67 -56.10
C GLU A 165 6.09 -46.66 -56.41
N GLU A 166 7.06 -46.83 -55.51
CA GLU A 166 8.14 -47.82 -55.62
C GLU A 166 7.60 -49.26 -55.75
N GLU A 167 6.58 -49.64 -54.98
CA GLU A 167 5.90 -50.94 -55.13
C GLU A 167 5.24 -51.10 -56.50
N ARG A 168 4.55 -50.06 -57.00
CA ARG A 168 3.93 -50.07 -58.33
C ARG A 168 5.00 -50.23 -59.42
N GLU A 169 6.10 -49.49 -59.34
CA GLU A 169 7.21 -49.61 -60.28
C GLU A 169 7.87 -50.99 -60.23
N GLY A 170 8.08 -51.55 -59.03
CA GLY A 170 8.59 -52.91 -58.83
C GLY A 170 7.72 -53.99 -59.48
N VAL A 171 6.39 -53.88 -59.37
CA VAL A 171 5.43 -54.79 -60.01
C VAL A 171 5.45 -54.65 -61.55
N THR A 172 5.59 -53.43 -62.09
CA THR A 172 5.68 -53.23 -63.56
C THR A 172 6.97 -53.78 -64.18
N CYS A 173 8.07 -53.86 -63.42
CA CYS A 173 9.31 -54.52 -63.83
C CYS A 173 9.22 -56.05 -63.78
N ALA A 174 8.45 -56.62 -62.84
CA ALA A 174 8.20 -58.06 -62.76
C ALA A 174 7.29 -58.55 -63.92
N GLY A 175 6.26 -57.77 -64.30
CA GLY A 175 5.34 -58.13 -65.39
C GLY A 175 5.95 -58.11 -66.80
N ARG A 176 7.05 -57.39 -67.03
CA ARG A 176 7.75 -57.35 -68.32
C ARG A 176 8.69 -58.52 -68.58
N ARG A 177 8.91 -59.39 -67.58
CA ARG A 177 9.87 -60.51 -67.67
C ARG A 177 9.27 -61.83 -68.15
N CYS A 178 7.97 -61.87 -68.47
CA CYS A 178 7.26 -63.05 -69.00
C CYS A 178 6.70 -62.77 -70.40
N ARG A 179 7.56 -62.69 -71.41
CA ARG A 179 7.16 -62.76 -72.82
C ARG A 179 8.29 -63.36 -73.66
N TRP A 180 8.43 -64.69 -73.57
CA TRP A 180 9.14 -65.55 -74.51
C TRP A 180 8.43 -66.90 -74.54
#